data_AF-A0A535NLC1-F1
#
_entry.id   AF-A0A535NLC1-F1
#
_cell.length_a   1.000
_cell.length_b   1.000
_cell.length_c   1.000
_cell.angle_alpha   90.00
_cell.angle_beta   90.00
_cell.angle_gamma   90.00
#
_symmetry.space_group_name_H-M   'P 1'
#
loop_
_entity.id
_entity.type
_entity.pdbx_description
1 polymer ?
#
loop_
_entity_poly.entity_id
_entity_poly.type
_entity_poly.pdbx_seq_one_letter_code
_entity_poly.pdbx_strand_id
1 'polypeptide(L)'
;MAYQTLYLKYRSQKFGELVGQDAIAQTLKNAVGQSRVAHAYLFSGVRGTGKTSTARILAKAINCLNLQGAEPCGVCANCVEIGSGAAVDLIEIDAASNRGIDEIRDLRERVKYLPAVLKVKVYIIDEAHMLTTEAFNALLKTLEEPPAHVVFVLATTEPHKIPLTVASRCQRFDFRRIETGAIAARLAMIVDQEQVRVDPQSLALLARLARGSMRDGITLLDQLISQGGEELTVQKTHELLGLADPDTLVRLLGSITEGDAAQTLGQLQTFYDAGGDVRQLVRGLLGVIREAALLSVGYRDEQGLGGAPSAALDKIGRGAGRNALLNLWKGLMEMEPELRKGADARLLLEVTLLQNMSQPVPLVVTPAAPAIEAAGGERVIEPAMAPAEATGGTDGRWDALKNRLPKPVASLLMDAQLAAVREGLVRVEFRYPAHAELMQKPSNRETLLAAVRDIFGPDARLELVAADKPATAAAGPPAGRPSASIADDPLVKEAMNRFDATNVRVTPRGRG
;
A
#
# COMPACT_ATOMS: atom_id res chain seq x y z
N MET A 1 -1.89 38.99 -13.86
CA MET A 1 -2.96 38.02 -13.59
C MET A 1 -2.39 36.93 -12.71
N ALA A 2 -3.10 36.45 -11.69
CA ALA A 2 -2.60 35.38 -10.83
C ALA A 2 -2.34 34.12 -11.67
N TYR A 3 -1.17 33.49 -11.51
CA TYR A 3 -0.84 32.23 -12.17
C TYR A 3 -1.87 31.18 -11.79
N GLN A 4 -2.65 30.71 -12.76
CA GLN A 4 -3.56 29.59 -12.58
C GLN A 4 -2.87 28.33 -13.07
N THR A 5 -2.75 27.33 -12.21
CA THR A 5 -2.13 26.04 -12.56
C THR A 5 -2.86 25.39 -13.75
N LEU A 6 -2.12 24.70 -14.61
CA LEU A 6 -2.67 24.11 -15.82
C LEU A 6 -3.79 23.10 -15.49
N TYR A 7 -3.66 22.36 -14.39
CA TYR A 7 -4.68 21.39 -14.00
C TYR A 7 -6.04 22.02 -13.69
N LEU A 8 -6.09 23.28 -13.23
CA LEU A 8 -7.34 24.01 -13.01
C LEU A 8 -7.86 24.60 -14.31
N LYS A 9 -6.96 25.20 -15.12
CA LYS A 9 -7.29 25.81 -16.42
C LYS A 9 -7.87 24.79 -17.41
N TYR A 10 -7.30 23.59 -17.49
CA TYR A 10 -7.67 22.54 -18.44
C TYR A 10 -8.58 21.45 -17.87
N ARG A 11 -9.18 21.70 -16.71
CA ARG A 11 -10.14 20.77 -16.11
C ARG A 11 -11.35 20.62 -17.06
N SER A 12 -11.71 19.40 -17.41
CA SER A 12 -12.84 19.10 -18.29
C SER A 12 -14.12 19.76 -17.79
N GLN A 13 -14.81 20.46 -18.70
CA GLN A 13 -16.05 21.20 -18.45
C GLN A 13 -17.28 20.49 -19.01
N LYS A 14 -17.08 19.58 -19.97
CA LYS A 14 -18.12 18.82 -20.65
C LYS A 14 -17.83 17.32 -20.60
N PHE A 15 -18.87 16.51 -20.76
CA PHE A 15 -18.73 15.05 -20.78
C PHE A 15 -17.85 14.57 -21.94
N GLY A 16 -17.92 15.22 -23.12
CA GLY A 16 -17.06 14.91 -24.27
C GLY A 16 -15.58 15.25 -24.08
N GLU A 17 -15.22 16.01 -23.04
CA GLU A 17 -13.82 16.36 -22.73
C GLU A 17 -13.18 15.39 -21.71
N LEU A 18 -13.91 14.37 -21.26
CA LEU A 18 -13.40 13.37 -20.34
C LEU A 18 -12.54 12.35 -21.10
N VAL A 19 -11.24 12.34 -20.80
CA VAL A 19 -10.29 11.45 -21.49
C VAL A 19 -10.35 10.04 -20.90
N GLY A 20 -10.57 9.04 -21.76
CA GLY A 20 -10.51 7.62 -21.41
C GLY A 20 -11.67 7.09 -20.57
N GLN A 21 -12.78 7.84 -20.48
CA GLN A 21 -13.98 7.47 -19.71
C GLN A 21 -15.26 7.51 -20.55
N ASP A 22 -15.16 7.16 -21.84
CA ASP A 22 -16.24 7.35 -22.82
C ASP A 22 -17.54 6.64 -22.44
N ALA A 23 -17.44 5.39 -21.95
CA ALA A 23 -18.61 4.63 -21.52
C ALA A 23 -19.35 5.28 -20.34
N ILE A 24 -18.60 5.84 -19.38
CA ILE A 24 -19.17 6.55 -18.22
C ILE A 24 -19.81 7.86 -18.70
N ALA A 25 -19.09 8.63 -19.51
CA ALA A 25 -19.57 9.88 -20.09
C ALA A 25 -20.88 9.66 -20.87
N GLN A 26 -20.94 8.63 -21.72
CA GLN A 26 -22.14 8.32 -22.49
C GLN A 26 -23.32 7.89 -21.61
N THR A 27 -23.07 7.09 -20.58
CA THR A 27 -24.12 6.65 -19.65
C THR A 27 -24.71 7.84 -18.89
N LEU A 28 -23.87 8.76 -18.42
CA LEU A 28 -24.31 9.97 -17.73
C LEU A 28 -25.04 10.93 -18.68
N LYS A 29 -24.56 11.12 -19.91
CA LYS A 29 -25.28 11.86 -20.96
C LYS A 29 -26.68 11.30 -21.19
N ASN A 30 -26.79 9.97 -21.33
CA ASN A 30 -28.08 9.32 -21.53
C ASN A 30 -29.02 9.51 -20.32
N ALA A 31 -28.50 9.39 -19.10
CA ALA A 31 -29.28 9.60 -17.87
C ALA A 31 -29.81 11.03 -17.78
N VAL A 32 -28.98 12.03 -18.08
CA VAL A 32 -29.38 13.45 -18.11
C VAL A 32 -30.39 13.70 -19.22
N GLY A 33 -30.13 13.23 -20.45
CA GLY A 33 -31.02 13.46 -21.60
C GLY A 33 -32.40 12.82 -21.45
N GLN A 34 -32.49 11.70 -20.72
CA GLN A 34 -33.74 11.01 -20.45
C GLN A 34 -34.39 11.45 -19.13
N SER A 35 -33.81 12.42 -18.41
CA SER A 35 -34.26 12.83 -17.06
C SER A 35 -34.35 11.65 -16.07
N ARG A 36 -33.47 10.66 -16.20
CA ARG A 36 -33.35 9.47 -15.33
C ARG A 36 -32.08 9.52 -14.48
N VAL A 37 -31.84 10.67 -13.86
CA VAL A 37 -30.71 10.87 -12.96
C VAL A 37 -30.99 10.17 -11.64
N ALA A 38 -30.03 9.37 -11.15
CA ALA A 38 -30.12 8.71 -9.87
C ALA A 38 -29.94 9.72 -8.72
N HIS A 39 -30.53 9.41 -7.57
CA HIS A 39 -30.38 10.22 -6.37
C HIS A 39 -28.97 10.13 -5.75
N ALA A 40 -28.24 9.05 -6.01
CA ALA A 40 -26.90 8.84 -5.48
C ALA A 40 -25.99 8.11 -6.48
N TYR A 41 -24.75 8.60 -6.61
CA TYR A 41 -23.69 8.08 -7.46
C TYR A 41 -22.46 7.72 -6.62
N LEU A 42 -21.84 6.58 -6.92
CA LEU A 42 -20.55 6.18 -6.35
C LEU A 42 -19.50 6.12 -7.46
N PHE A 43 -18.62 7.11 -7.51
CA PHE A 43 -17.50 7.19 -8.43
C PHE A 43 -16.25 6.59 -7.78
N SER A 44 -15.81 5.46 -8.30
CA SER A 44 -14.70 4.67 -7.78
C SER A 44 -13.58 4.63 -8.81
N GLY A 45 -12.33 4.71 -8.38
CA GLY A 45 -11.17 4.53 -9.27
C GLY A 45 -9.94 5.30 -8.83
N VAL A 46 -8.85 5.13 -9.55
CA VAL A 46 -7.55 5.73 -9.20
C VAL A 46 -7.64 7.27 -9.13
N ARG A 47 -6.78 7.90 -8.32
CA ARG A 47 -6.68 9.36 -8.28
C ARG A 47 -6.38 9.93 -9.67
N GLY A 48 -6.97 11.07 -9.98
CA GLY A 48 -6.70 11.80 -11.23
C GLY A 48 -7.31 11.23 -12.52
N THR A 49 -8.18 10.22 -12.44
CA THR A 49 -8.94 9.68 -13.58
C THR A 49 -10.19 10.50 -13.97
N GLY A 50 -10.50 11.56 -13.22
CA GLY A 50 -11.59 12.49 -13.53
C GLY A 50 -12.83 12.42 -12.64
N LYS A 51 -12.86 11.59 -11.58
CA LYS A 51 -14.03 11.42 -10.68
C LYS A 51 -14.71 12.73 -10.26
N THR A 52 -13.99 13.63 -9.58
CA THR A 52 -14.52 14.92 -9.11
C THR A 52 -14.84 15.87 -10.26
N SER A 53 -14.15 15.77 -11.39
CA SER A 53 -14.49 16.55 -12.60
C SER A 53 -15.81 16.09 -13.19
N THR A 54 -16.02 14.78 -13.35
CA THR A 54 -17.29 14.20 -13.80
C THR A 54 -18.43 14.55 -12.86
N ALA A 55 -18.20 14.57 -11.55
CA ALA A 55 -19.19 15.00 -10.56
C ALA A 55 -19.65 16.45 -10.78
N ARG A 56 -18.71 17.38 -11.01
CA ARG A 56 -19.04 18.77 -11.34
C ARG A 56 -19.73 18.89 -12.69
N ILE A 57 -19.29 18.14 -13.71
CA ILE A 57 -19.96 18.15 -15.03
C ILE A 57 -21.39 17.66 -14.92
N LEU A 58 -21.64 16.60 -14.13
CA LEU A 58 -22.98 16.12 -13.85
C LEU A 58 -23.82 17.18 -13.14
N ALA A 59 -23.27 17.84 -12.11
CA ALA A 59 -23.93 18.94 -11.41
C ALA A 59 -24.30 20.09 -12.34
N LYS A 60 -23.42 20.45 -13.29
CA LYS A 60 -23.71 21.43 -14.35
C LYS A 60 -24.83 20.95 -15.25
N ALA A 61 -24.76 19.71 -15.73
CA ALA A 61 -25.72 19.18 -16.68
C ALA A 61 -27.14 19.12 -16.11
N ILE A 62 -27.32 18.69 -14.86
CA ILE A 62 -28.66 18.63 -14.24
C ILE A 62 -29.26 20.00 -13.90
N ASN A 63 -28.41 21.01 -13.72
CA ASN A 63 -28.81 22.37 -13.35
C ASN A 63 -28.69 23.40 -14.48
N CYS A 64 -28.27 22.98 -15.67
CA CYS A 64 -28.04 23.90 -16.78
C CYS A 64 -29.38 24.39 -17.37
N LEU A 65 -29.48 25.71 -17.59
CA LEU A 65 -30.68 26.34 -18.13
C LEU A 65 -30.90 26.00 -19.62
N ASN A 66 -29.82 25.86 -20.37
CA ASN A 66 -29.85 25.61 -21.81
C ASN A 66 -29.04 24.36 -22.16
N LEU A 67 -29.64 23.18 -22.00
CA LEU A 67 -28.97 21.91 -22.29
C LEU A 67 -28.70 21.73 -23.78
N GLN A 68 -27.48 21.32 -24.14
CA GLN A 68 -27.10 21.03 -25.53
C GLN A 68 -26.86 19.54 -25.69
N GLY A 69 -27.87 18.78 -26.13
CA GLY A 69 -27.72 17.33 -26.35
C GLY A 69 -27.24 16.56 -25.11
N ALA A 70 -27.81 16.89 -23.93
CA ALA A 70 -27.40 16.39 -22.61
C ALA A 70 -26.03 16.86 -22.09
N GLU A 71 -25.36 17.78 -22.80
CA GLU A 71 -24.19 18.48 -22.28
C GLU A 71 -24.54 19.86 -21.68
N PRO A 72 -23.80 20.30 -20.65
CA PRO A 72 -23.94 21.64 -20.12
C PRO A 72 -23.44 22.68 -21.14
N CYS A 73 -24.16 23.79 -21.31
CA CYS A 73 -23.76 24.83 -22.26
C CYS A 73 -22.48 25.57 -21.87
N GLY A 74 -22.11 25.57 -20.57
CA GLY A 74 -20.92 26.26 -20.07
C GLY A 74 -21.04 27.78 -19.93
N VAL A 75 -22.09 28.40 -20.48
CA VAL A 75 -22.23 29.87 -20.56
C VAL A 75 -23.38 30.44 -19.74
N CYS A 76 -24.37 29.64 -19.34
CA CYS A 76 -25.47 30.12 -18.50
C CYS A 76 -24.99 30.38 -17.05
N ALA A 77 -25.73 31.22 -16.31
CA ALA A 77 -25.40 31.59 -14.93
C ALA A 77 -25.07 30.36 -14.05
N ASN A 78 -25.94 29.35 -14.06
CA ASN A 78 -25.74 28.11 -13.30
C ASN A 78 -24.44 27.38 -13.68
N CYS A 79 -24.12 27.29 -14.98
CA CYS A 79 -22.90 26.63 -15.44
C CYS A 79 -21.62 27.37 -15.02
N VAL A 80 -21.68 28.71 -15.04
CA VAL A 80 -20.57 29.58 -14.64
C VAL A 80 -20.36 29.52 -13.14
N GLU A 81 -21.41 29.65 -12.33
CA GLU A 81 -21.34 29.56 -10.86
C GLU A 81 -20.84 28.20 -10.37
N ILE A 82 -21.34 27.10 -10.96
CA ILE A 82 -20.84 25.76 -10.65
C ILE A 82 -19.38 25.61 -11.10
N GLY A 83 -19.01 26.21 -12.23
CA GLY A 83 -17.65 26.15 -12.76
C GLY A 83 -16.62 26.87 -11.91
N SER A 84 -16.98 28.04 -11.38
CA SER A 84 -16.14 28.83 -10.49
C SER A 84 -16.13 28.32 -9.04
N GLY A 85 -17.07 27.43 -8.68
CA GLY A 85 -17.24 26.94 -7.32
C GLY A 85 -18.01 27.91 -6.40
N ALA A 86 -18.70 28.90 -6.97
CA ALA A 86 -19.50 29.89 -6.24
C ALA A 86 -20.96 29.45 -6.03
N ALA A 87 -21.39 28.35 -6.65
CA ALA A 87 -22.77 27.87 -6.56
C ALA A 87 -23.13 27.42 -5.13
N VAL A 88 -24.11 28.09 -4.51
CA VAL A 88 -24.57 27.81 -3.14
C VAL A 88 -25.17 26.42 -2.98
N ASP A 89 -25.86 25.93 -4.03
CA ASP A 89 -26.52 24.63 -4.03
C ASP A 89 -25.60 23.47 -4.49
N LEU A 90 -24.32 23.76 -4.76
CA LEU A 90 -23.28 22.74 -4.94
C LEU A 90 -22.38 22.71 -3.72
N ILE A 91 -22.52 21.67 -2.91
CA ILE A 91 -21.75 21.50 -1.68
C ILE A 91 -20.68 20.44 -1.93
N GLU A 92 -19.43 20.87 -1.94
CA GLU A 92 -18.27 19.98 -2.05
C GLU A 92 -17.64 19.78 -0.66
N ILE A 93 -17.58 18.53 -0.23
CA ILE A 93 -17.00 18.13 1.05
C ILE A 93 -15.82 17.22 0.76
N ASP A 94 -14.63 17.64 1.20
CA ASP A 94 -13.49 16.75 1.28
C ASP A 94 -13.58 15.93 2.58
N ALA A 95 -13.86 14.64 2.45
CA ALA A 95 -13.99 13.74 3.60
C ALA A 95 -12.66 13.50 4.33
N ALA A 96 -11.51 13.77 3.70
CA ALA A 96 -10.23 13.71 4.40
C ALA A 96 -10.13 14.77 5.51
N SER A 97 -10.67 15.96 5.23
CA SER A 97 -10.69 17.10 6.15
C SER A 97 -11.95 17.13 7.04
N ASN A 98 -13.07 16.60 6.56
CA ASN A 98 -14.40 16.64 7.20
C ASN A 98 -14.93 15.23 7.46
N ARG A 99 -14.14 14.41 8.15
CA ARG A 99 -14.43 12.98 8.37
C ARG A 99 -15.49 12.69 9.45
N GLY A 100 -15.80 13.67 10.29
CA GLY A 100 -16.57 13.50 11.52
C GLY A 100 -18.07 13.31 11.32
N ILE A 101 -18.73 12.84 12.38
CA ILE A 101 -20.18 12.64 12.41
C ILE A 101 -20.95 13.96 12.42
N ASP A 102 -20.40 15.01 13.03
CA ASP A 102 -21.11 16.27 13.23
C ASP A 102 -21.28 17.02 11.91
N GLU A 103 -20.25 17.03 11.05
CA GLU A 103 -20.33 17.62 9.71
C GLU A 103 -21.41 16.92 8.85
N ILE A 104 -21.52 15.61 8.97
CA ILE A 104 -22.53 14.83 8.28
C ILE A 104 -23.93 15.03 8.86
N ARG A 105 -24.06 15.22 10.17
CA ARG A 105 -25.35 15.57 10.80
C ARG A 105 -25.83 16.94 10.32
N ASP A 106 -24.93 17.92 10.26
CA ASP A 106 -25.22 19.24 9.72
C ASP A 106 -25.63 19.17 8.26
N LEU A 107 -24.92 18.37 7.45
CA LEU A 107 -25.31 18.10 6.08
C LEU A 107 -26.73 17.54 6.02
N ARG A 108 -27.06 16.55 6.85
CA ARG A 108 -28.36 15.87 6.85
C ARG A 108 -29.50 16.83 7.19
N GLU A 109 -29.28 17.77 8.08
CA GLU A 109 -30.26 18.82 8.37
C GLU A 109 -30.41 19.77 7.19
N ARG A 110 -29.31 20.15 6.53
CA ARG A 110 -29.32 21.03 5.35
C ARG A 110 -29.94 20.40 4.10
N VAL A 111 -29.96 19.08 4.01
CA VAL A 111 -30.54 18.30 2.89
C VAL A 111 -32.06 18.45 2.82
N LYS A 112 -32.73 18.71 3.96
CA LYS A 112 -34.19 18.84 4.02
C LYS A 112 -34.72 20.10 3.32
N TYR A 113 -33.88 21.13 3.20
CA TYR A 113 -34.28 22.40 2.59
C TYR A 113 -34.17 22.36 1.07
N LEU A 114 -35.08 23.06 0.40
CA LEU A 114 -35.08 23.23 -1.05
C LEU A 114 -33.80 23.97 -1.53
N PRO A 115 -33.39 23.77 -2.80
CA PRO A 115 -32.31 24.56 -3.39
C PRO A 115 -32.67 26.05 -3.44
N ALA A 116 -31.67 26.92 -3.30
CA ALA A 116 -31.86 28.38 -3.29
C ALA A 116 -32.00 28.96 -4.70
N VAL A 117 -31.18 28.49 -5.65
CA VAL A 117 -31.07 29.01 -7.02
C VAL A 117 -31.14 27.90 -8.05
N LEU A 118 -30.46 26.78 -7.80
CA LEU A 118 -30.38 25.67 -8.75
C LEU A 118 -31.66 24.83 -8.77
N LYS A 119 -31.84 24.00 -9.80
CA LYS A 119 -32.99 23.09 -9.89
C LYS A 119 -32.90 21.97 -8.85
N VAL A 120 -31.68 21.48 -8.62
CA VAL A 120 -31.35 20.35 -7.74
C VAL A 120 -30.09 20.70 -6.95
N LYS A 121 -30.11 20.40 -5.66
CA LYS A 121 -28.97 20.55 -4.76
C LYS A 121 -28.06 19.34 -4.88
N VAL A 122 -26.77 19.59 -5.06
CA VAL A 122 -25.79 18.53 -5.33
C VAL A 122 -24.76 18.49 -4.21
N TYR A 123 -24.57 17.31 -3.64
CA TYR A 123 -23.55 17.06 -2.63
C TYR A 123 -22.46 16.17 -3.23
N ILE A 124 -21.25 16.71 -3.38
CA ILE A 124 -20.07 15.96 -3.79
C ILE A 124 -19.24 15.67 -2.54
N ILE A 125 -19.09 14.40 -2.18
CA ILE A 125 -18.23 13.96 -1.09
C ILE A 125 -16.98 13.33 -1.72
N ASP A 126 -15.88 14.06 -1.75
CA ASP A 126 -14.60 13.58 -2.27
C ASP A 126 -13.84 12.78 -1.20
N GLU A 127 -13.05 11.80 -1.66
CA GLU A 127 -12.38 10.79 -0.84
C GLU A 127 -13.29 10.18 0.24
N ALA A 128 -14.53 9.84 -0.11
CA ALA A 128 -15.58 9.38 0.80
C ALA A 128 -15.18 8.20 1.69
N HIS A 129 -14.18 7.39 1.30
CA HIS A 129 -13.63 6.32 2.13
C HIS A 129 -12.94 6.81 3.42
N MET A 130 -12.69 8.11 3.55
CA MET A 130 -12.13 8.74 4.74
C MET A 130 -13.17 9.08 5.81
N LEU A 131 -14.48 8.99 5.49
CA LEU A 131 -15.55 9.16 6.47
C LEU A 131 -15.48 8.06 7.54
N THR A 132 -15.82 8.42 8.79
CA THR A 132 -15.96 7.39 9.83
C THR A 132 -17.19 6.52 9.61
N THR A 133 -17.22 5.35 10.26
CA THR A 133 -18.36 4.43 10.20
C THR A 133 -19.65 5.10 10.69
N GLU A 134 -19.55 5.92 11.74
CA GLU A 134 -20.70 6.65 12.28
C GLU A 134 -21.23 7.71 11.31
N ALA A 135 -20.33 8.39 10.60
CA ALA A 135 -20.67 9.33 9.53
C ALA A 135 -21.42 8.61 8.39
N PHE A 136 -20.96 7.44 7.94
CA PHE A 136 -21.71 6.65 6.95
C PHE A 136 -23.09 6.24 7.46
N ASN A 137 -23.20 5.78 8.70
CA ASN A 137 -24.49 5.40 9.29
C ASN A 137 -25.47 6.59 9.37
N ALA A 138 -24.96 7.79 9.63
CA ALA A 138 -25.77 9.00 9.64
C ALA A 138 -26.33 9.37 8.26
N LEU A 139 -25.63 9.02 7.17
CA LEU A 139 -26.07 9.22 5.78
C LEU A 139 -27.09 8.18 5.30
N LEU A 140 -27.13 6.98 5.89
CA LEU A 140 -27.94 5.86 5.37
C LEU A 140 -29.40 6.22 5.17
N LYS A 141 -30.04 6.83 6.17
CA LYS A 141 -31.46 7.22 6.08
C LYS A 141 -31.70 8.19 4.91
N THR A 142 -30.76 9.09 4.65
CA THR A 142 -30.85 10.07 3.58
C THR A 142 -30.58 9.47 2.21
N LEU A 143 -29.74 8.43 2.12
CA LEU A 143 -29.52 7.69 0.89
C LEU A 143 -30.67 6.70 0.59
N GLU A 144 -31.38 6.23 1.61
CA GLU A 144 -32.57 5.37 1.46
C GLU A 144 -33.80 6.15 0.99
N GLU A 145 -34.04 7.31 1.61
CA GLU A 145 -35.19 8.16 1.35
C GLU A 145 -34.71 9.59 0.98
N PRO A 146 -34.02 9.75 -0.16
CA PRO A 146 -33.49 11.04 -0.56
C PRO A 146 -34.63 11.98 -1.00
N PRO A 147 -34.58 13.27 -0.61
CA PRO A 147 -35.48 14.25 -1.17
C PRO A 147 -35.32 14.36 -2.69
N ALA A 148 -36.42 14.56 -3.43
CA ALA A 148 -36.42 14.60 -4.89
C ALA A 148 -35.54 15.73 -5.48
N HIS A 149 -35.23 16.76 -4.70
CA HIS A 149 -34.39 17.89 -5.08
C HIS A 149 -32.92 17.73 -4.73
N VAL A 150 -32.47 16.50 -4.37
CA VAL A 150 -31.10 16.25 -3.90
C VAL A 150 -30.43 15.13 -4.69
N VAL A 151 -29.18 15.36 -5.08
CA VAL A 151 -28.32 14.36 -5.70
C VAL A 151 -26.99 14.25 -4.93
N PHE A 152 -26.62 13.04 -4.57
CA PHE A 152 -25.34 12.71 -3.95
C PHE A 152 -24.34 12.15 -4.96
N VAL A 153 -23.09 12.58 -4.86
CA VAL A 153 -21.97 12.01 -5.60
C VAL A 153 -20.84 11.71 -4.62
N LEU A 154 -20.63 10.43 -4.33
CA LEU A 154 -19.53 9.94 -3.51
C LEU A 154 -18.37 9.59 -4.42
N ALA A 155 -17.21 10.22 -4.26
CA ALA A 155 -15.99 9.88 -4.98
C ALA A 155 -15.00 9.19 -4.04
N THR A 156 -14.39 8.08 -4.49
CA THR A 156 -13.42 7.35 -3.69
C THR A 156 -12.32 6.72 -4.53
N THR A 157 -11.12 6.65 -3.97
CA THR A 157 -9.99 5.87 -4.49
C THR A 157 -9.98 4.43 -3.96
N GLU A 158 -10.65 4.17 -2.85
CA GLU A 158 -10.69 2.87 -2.16
C GLU A 158 -12.14 2.38 -2.00
N PRO A 159 -12.73 1.73 -3.03
CA PRO A 159 -14.13 1.30 -2.98
C PRO A 159 -14.40 0.23 -1.92
N HIS A 160 -13.38 -0.55 -1.54
CA HIS A 160 -13.50 -1.62 -0.55
C HIS A 160 -13.69 -1.10 0.89
N LYS A 161 -13.36 0.18 1.15
CA LYS A 161 -13.59 0.84 2.43
C LYS A 161 -15.00 1.42 2.55
N ILE A 162 -15.74 1.51 1.45
CA ILE A 162 -17.13 1.97 1.47
C ILE A 162 -18.01 0.84 1.98
N PRO A 163 -18.85 1.06 3.02
CA PRO A 163 -19.77 0.05 3.50
C PRO A 163 -20.71 -0.44 2.39
N LEU A 164 -20.95 -1.76 2.33
CA LEU A 164 -21.83 -2.35 1.32
C LEU A 164 -23.26 -1.78 1.40
N THR A 165 -23.70 -1.39 2.59
CA THR A 165 -24.98 -0.71 2.84
C THR A 165 -25.10 0.63 2.10
N VAL A 166 -23.99 1.35 1.94
CA VAL A 166 -23.96 2.62 1.18
C VAL A 166 -23.82 2.33 -0.31
N ALA A 167 -22.91 1.42 -0.68
CA ALA A 167 -22.64 1.09 -2.07
C ALA A 167 -23.88 0.52 -2.79
N SER A 168 -24.72 -0.28 -2.11
CA SER A 168 -25.93 -0.86 -2.69
C SER A 168 -27.03 0.15 -3.01
N ARG A 169 -26.97 1.34 -2.40
CA ARG A 169 -27.92 2.46 -2.60
C ARG A 169 -27.41 3.49 -3.60
N CYS A 170 -26.20 3.30 -4.14
CA CYS A 170 -25.60 4.21 -5.10
C CYS A 170 -25.49 3.55 -6.47
N GLN A 171 -25.69 4.33 -7.54
CA GLN A 171 -25.29 3.89 -8.88
C GLN A 171 -23.76 3.97 -8.99
N ARG A 172 -23.11 2.81 -9.06
CA ARG A 172 -21.64 2.71 -9.09
C ARG A 172 -21.07 2.89 -10.50
N PHE A 173 -20.03 3.71 -10.60
CA PHE A 173 -19.20 3.88 -11.79
C PHE A 173 -17.73 3.68 -11.44
N ASP A 174 -17.09 2.71 -12.11
CA ASP A 174 -15.67 2.42 -11.93
C ASP A 174 -14.84 3.07 -13.05
N PHE A 175 -14.12 4.13 -12.68
CA PHE A 175 -13.21 4.87 -13.52
C PHE A 175 -11.94 4.06 -13.74
N ARG A 176 -11.60 3.84 -15.01
CA ARG A 176 -10.41 3.09 -15.40
C ARG A 176 -9.18 3.98 -15.45
N ARG A 177 -7.99 3.38 -15.41
CA ARG A 177 -6.76 4.11 -15.71
C ARG A 177 -6.83 4.61 -17.14
N ILE A 178 -6.41 5.85 -17.36
CA ILE A 178 -6.37 6.45 -18.68
C ILE A 178 -5.19 5.86 -19.44
N GLU A 179 -5.38 5.49 -20.70
CA GLU A 179 -4.32 4.96 -21.53
C GLU A 179 -3.21 6.00 -21.76
N THR A 180 -1.96 5.54 -21.77
CA THR A 180 -0.77 6.39 -21.94
C THR A 180 -0.87 7.26 -23.20
N GLY A 181 -1.30 6.68 -24.33
CA GLY A 181 -1.48 7.41 -25.58
C GLY A 181 -2.52 8.54 -25.47
N ALA A 182 -3.63 8.29 -24.77
CA ALA A 182 -4.67 9.29 -24.55
C ALA A 182 -4.20 10.43 -23.62
N ILE A 183 -3.36 10.12 -22.61
CA ILE A 183 -2.71 11.15 -21.80
C ILE A 183 -1.76 11.99 -22.66
N ALA A 184 -0.87 11.36 -23.43
CA ALA A 184 0.08 12.06 -24.29
C ALA A 184 -0.62 12.99 -25.30
N ALA A 185 -1.70 12.51 -25.94
CA ALA A 185 -2.51 13.31 -26.86
C ALA A 185 -3.16 14.52 -26.18
N ARG A 186 -3.65 14.36 -24.94
CA ARG A 186 -4.20 15.48 -24.17
C ARG A 186 -3.13 16.48 -23.76
N LEU A 187 -1.94 16.02 -23.37
CA LEU A 187 -0.82 16.89 -23.04
C LEU A 187 -0.35 17.68 -24.27
N ALA A 188 -0.29 17.04 -25.45
CA ALA A 188 0.03 17.72 -26.71
C ALA A 188 -0.94 18.87 -27.00
N MET A 189 -2.26 18.63 -26.87
CA MET A 189 -3.27 19.68 -27.03
C MET A 189 -3.05 20.85 -26.06
N ILE A 190 -2.66 20.58 -24.81
CA ILE A 190 -2.39 21.63 -23.81
C ILE A 190 -1.15 22.43 -24.20
N VAL A 191 -0.08 21.76 -24.64
CA VAL A 191 1.15 22.40 -25.10
C VAL A 191 0.90 23.32 -26.29
N ASP A 192 0.10 22.86 -27.27
CA ASP A 192 -0.28 23.67 -28.44
C ASP A 192 -1.06 24.93 -28.02
N GLN A 193 -1.95 24.83 -27.02
CA GLN A 193 -2.74 25.96 -26.51
C GLN A 193 -1.93 26.93 -25.66
N GLU A 194 -0.93 26.46 -24.91
CA GLU A 194 0.01 27.31 -24.18
C GLU A 194 1.13 27.88 -25.07
N GLN A 195 1.19 27.47 -26.35
CA GLN A 195 2.22 27.89 -27.31
C GLN A 195 3.67 27.59 -26.87
N VAL A 196 3.86 26.46 -26.18
CA VAL A 196 5.19 25.99 -25.75
C VAL A 196 5.70 24.91 -26.72
N ARG A 197 7.01 24.76 -26.91
CA ARG A 197 7.56 23.66 -27.71
C ARG A 197 8.02 22.53 -26.78
N VAL A 198 7.32 21.41 -26.86
CA VAL A 198 7.69 20.17 -26.16
C VAL A 198 7.80 19.06 -27.19
N ASP A 199 8.91 18.31 -27.16
CA ASP A 199 9.07 17.22 -28.11
C ASP A 199 8.12 16.03 -27.80
N PRO A 200 7.74 15.23 -28.81
CA PRO A 200 6.80 14.12 -28.61
C PRO A 200 7.28 13.03 -27.64
N GLN A 201 8.59 12.80 -27.53
CA GLN A 201 9.16 11.79 -26.63
C GLN A 201 9.06 12.25 -25.17
N SER A 202 9.21 13.55 -24.89
CA SER A 202 8.94 14.15 -23.57
C SER A 202 7.48 13.98 -23.17
N LEU A 203 6.54 14.23 -24.07
CA LEU A 203 5.11 14.01 -23.81
C LEU A 203 4.78 12.53 -23.52
N ALA A 204 5.41 11.61 -24.26
CA ALA A 204 5.27 10.18 -24.01
C ALA A 204 5.87 9.78 -22.66
N LEU A 205 7.01 10.36 -22.27
CA LEU A 205 7.62 10.15 -20.95
C LEU A 205 6.69 10.64 -19.82
N LEU A 206 6.16 11.85 -19.92
CA LEU A 206 5.20 12.40 -18.96
C LEU A 206 3.96 11.52 -18.81
N ALA A 207 3.39 11.07 -19.94
CA ALA A 207 2.23 10.20 -19.93
C ALA A 207 2.49 8.86 -19.21
N ARG A 208 3.70 8.29 -19.37
CA ARG A 208 4.10 7.08 -18.62
C ARG A 208 4.26 7.36 -17.13
N LEU A 209 4.90 8.47 -16.76
CA LEU A 209 5.08 8.89 -15.37
C LEU A 209 3.74 9.17 -14.67
N ALA A 210 2.74 9.61 -15.44
CA ALA A 210 1.38 9.86 -14.97
C ALA A 210 0.61 8.58 -14.57
N ARG A 211 1.03 7.39 -15.03
CA ARG A 211 0.47 6.07 -14.63
C ARG A 211 -1.07 5.97 -14.69
N GLY A 212 -1.67 6.62 -15.69
CA GLY A 212 -3.12 6.63 -15.88
C GLY A 212 -3.88 7.75 -15.17
N SER A 213 -3.18 8.71 -14.56
CA SER A 213 -3.75 9.89 -13.90
C SER A 213 -3.54 11.14 -14.76
N MET A 214 -4.62 11.70 -15.32
CA MET A 214 -4.53 12.92 -16.11
C MET A 214 -4.04 14.10 -15.27
N ARG A 215 -4.48 14.18 -14.01
CA ARG A 215 -4.07 15.23 -13.07
C ARG A 215 -2.55 15.23 -12.88
N ASP A 216 -1.95 14.06 -12.67
CA ASP A 216 -0.51 13.96 -12.45
C ASP A 216 0.27 14.29 -13.72
N GLY A 217 -0.21 13.84 -14.89
CA GLY A 217 0.38 14.21 -16.19
C GLY A 217 0.40 15.71 -16.44
N ILE A 218 -0.73 16.40 -16.20
CA ILE A 218 -0.79 17.87 -16.35
C ILE A 218 0.10 18.57 -15.30
N THR A 219 0.17 18.04 -14.07
CA THR A 219 1.01 18.61 -13.01
C THR A 219 2.50 18.52 -13.37
N LEU A 220 2.94 17.40 -13.94
CA LEU A 220 4.31 17.24 -14.42
C LEU A 220 4.61 18.17 -15.60
N LEU A 221 3.64 18.36 -16.51
CA LEU A 221 3.77 19.32 -17.61
C LEU A 221 3.89 20.76 -17.09
N ASP A 222 3.07 21.14 -16.11
CA ASP A 222 3.09 22.45 -15.45
C ASP A 222 4.46 22.72 -14.79
N GLN A 223 5.01 21.71 -14.12
CA GLN A 223 6.36 21.76 -13.56
C GLN A 223 7.42 21.97 -14.66
N LEU A 224 7.33 21.27 -15.78
CA LEU A 224 8.28 21.45 -16.88
C LEU A 224 8.17 22.81 -17.54
N ILE A 225 6.96 23.33 -17.75
CA ILE A 225 6.76 24.64 -18.38
C ILE A 225 7.24 25.77 -17.46
N SER A 226 7.05 25.64 -16.15
CA SER A 226 7.48 26.67 -15.18
C SER A 226 9.01 26.71 -14.97
N GLN A 227 9.71 25.59 -15.17
CA GLN A 227 11.17 25.49 -15.01
C GLN A 227 11.93 25.53 -16.35
N GLY A 228 11.24 25.21 -17.44
CA GLY A 228 11.76 25.14 -18.80
C GLY A 228 11.73 26.48 -19.52
N GLY A 229 12.64 26.62 -20.50
CA GLY A 229 12.56 27.71 -21.49
C GLY A 229 11.55 27.39 -22.58
N GLU A 230 11.61 28.12 -23.70
CA GLU A 230 10.67 27.97 -24.83
C GLU A 230 10.68 26.58 -25.49
N GLU A 231 11.77 25.83 -25.35
CA GLU A 231 11.94 24.48 -25.92
C GLU A 231 12.35 23.45 -24.85
N LEU A 232 11.56 22.37 -24.77
CA LEU A 232 11.70 21.26 -23.85
C LEU A 232 11.99 19.98 -24.64
N THR A 233 13.24 19.51 -24.53
CA THR A 233 13.71 18.24 -25.08
C THR A 233 13.64 17.12 -24.04
N VAL A 234 13.75 15.85 -24.46
CA VAL A 234 13.74 14.68 -23.56
C VAL A 234 14.83 14.75 -22.53
N GLN A 235 16.06 15.09 -22.94
CA GLN A 235 17.20 15.21 -22.04
C GLN A 235 16.93 16.26 -20.96
N LYS A 236 16.42 17.43 -21.37
CA LYS A 236 16.05 18.49 -20.43
C LYS A 236 14.90 18.09 -19.52
N THR A 237 13.95 17.31 -20.03
CA THR A 237 12.86 16.72 -19.21
C THR A 237 13.41 15.76 -18.15
N HIS A 238 14.40 14.92 -18.49
CA HIS A 238 15.07 14.05 -17.53
C HIS A 238 15.80 14.86 -16.44
N GLU A 239 16.56 15.89 -16.84
CA GLU A 239 17.27 16.79 -15.93
C GLU A 239 16.30 17.51 -14.97
N LEU A 240 15.27 18.17 -15.51
CA LEU A 240 14.30 18.96 -14.72
C LEU A 240 13.47 18.11 -13.76
N LEU A 241 13.17 16.86 -14.14
CA LEU A 241 12.43 15.93 -13.28
C LEU A 241 13.35 15.10 -12.36
N GLY A 242 14.67 15.29 -12.43
CA GLY A 242 15.66 14.53 -11.67
C GLY A 242 15.62 13.03 -11.96
N LEU A 243 15.30 12.65 -13.21
CA LEU A 243 15.15 11.27 -13.65
C LEU A 243 16.46 10.78 -14.25
N ALA A 244 16.86 9.56 -13.89
CA ALA A 244 17.95 8.88 -14.59
C ALA A 244 17.53 8.55 -16.03
N ASP A 245 18.40 8.86 -16.99
CA ASP A 245 18.23 8.41 -18.37
C ASP A 245 18.18 6.88 -18.46
N PRO A 246 17.45 6.30 -19.42
CA PRO A 246 17.36 4.85 -19.59
C PRO A 246 18.72 4.17 -19.68
N ASP A 247 19.69 4.75 -20.41
CA ASP A 247 21.03 4.19 -20.53
C ASP A 247 21.78 4.16 -19.20
N THR A 248 21.57 5.17 -18.34
CA THR A 248 22.16 5.22 -17.00
C THR A 248 21.57 4.11 -16.13
N LEU A 249 20.26 3.88 -16.20
CA LEU A 249 19.60 2.80 -15.47
C LEU A 249 20.07 1.41 -15.93
N VAL A 250 20.24 1.22 -17.24
CA VAL A 250 20.72 -0.05 -17.83
C VAL A 250 22.19 -0.30 -17.45
N ARG A 251 23.05 0.72 -17.49
CA ARG A 251 24.45 0.60 -17.03
C ARG A 251 24.53 0.27 -15.54
N LEU A 252 23.71 0.91 -14.73
CA LEU A 252 23.66 0.68 -13.28
C LEU A 252 23.17 -0.74 -12.98
N LEU A 253 22.13 -1.21 -13.68
CA LEU A 253 21.68 -2.59 -13.55
C LEU A 253 22.77 -3.58 -13.96
N GLY A 254 23.51 -3.29 -15.04
CA GLY A 254 24.65 -4.09 -15.49
C GLY A 254 25.70 -4.27 -14.38
N SER A 255 26.18 -3.16 -13.81
CA SER A 255 27.20 -3.21 -12.74
C SER A 255 26.71 -3.92 -11.47
N ILE A 256 25.42 -3.79 -11.14
CA ILE A 256 24.79 -4.53 -10.04
C ILE A 256 24.82 -6.03 -10.33
N THR A 257 24.42 -6.45 -11.53
CA THR A 257 24.35 -7.87 -11.90
C THR A 257 25.73 -8.53 -12.09
N GLU A 258 26.76 -7.74 -12.43
CA GLU A 258 28.15 -8.19 -12.53
C GLU A 258 28.85 -8.25 -11.16
N GLY A 259 28.27 -7.64 -10.13
CA GLY A 259 28.83 -7.61 -8.78
C GLY A 259 29.94 -6.56 -8.59
N ASP A 260 30.06 -5.57 -9.48
CA ASP A 260 31.04 -4.48 -9.36
C ASP A 260 30.53 -3.36 -8.43
N ALA A 261 30.83 -3.52 -7.14
CA ALA A 261 30.42 -2.59 -6.10
C ALA A 261 31.01 -1.18 -6.29
N ALA A 262 32.28 -1.08 -6.72
CA ALA A 262 32.96 0.20 -6.87
C ALA A 262 32.34 1.01 -8.01
N GLN A 263 32.09 0.36 -9.15
CA GLN A 263 31.44 1.00 -10.29
C GLN A 263 29.99 1.40 -9.96
N THR A 264 29.24 0.54 -9.27
CA THR A 264 27.86 0.82 -8.86
C THR A 264 27.77 2.04 -7.95
N LEU A 265 28.59 2.10 -6.89
CA LEU A 265 28.62 3.26 -5.98
C LEU A 265 29.11 4.54 -6.67
N GLY A 266 30.08 4.44 -7.58
CA GLY A 266 30.54 5.59 -8.37
C GLY A 266 29.46 6.17 -9.30
N GLN A 267 28.66 5.30 -9.93
CA GLN A 267 27.51 5.73 -10.74
C GLN A 267 26.42 6.39 -9.88
N LEU A 268 26.13 5.85 -8.70
CA LEU A 268 25.20 6.47 -7.75
C LEU A 268 25.69 7.87 -7.33
N GLN A 269 26.96 8.00 -6.93
CA GLN A 269 27.56 9.28 -6.56
C GLN A 269 27.41 10.31 -7.69
N THR A 270 27.69 9.93 -8.93
CA THR A 270 27.54 10.83 -10.09
C THR A 270 26.10 11.29 -10.28
N PHE A 271 25.13 10.39 -10.08
CA PHE A 271 23.70 10.74 -10.15
C PHE A 271 23.27 11.67 -9.02
N TYR A 272 23.80 11.48 -7.81
CA TYR A 272 23.57 12.36 -6.66
C TYR A 272 24.14 13.76 -6.88
N ASP A 273 25.37 13.85 -7.37
CA ASP A 273 26.05 15.13 -7.61
C ASP A 273 25.35 15.94 -8.72
N ALA A 274 24.65 15.26 -9.63
CA ALA A 274 23.78 15.88 -10.63
C ALA A 274 22.40 16.31 -10.08
N GLY A 275 22.13 16.12 -8.79
CA GLY A 275 20.86 16.51 -8.15
C GLY A 275 19.70 15.52 -8.37
N GLY A 276 19.99 14.28 -8.75
CA GLY A 276 18.98 13.27 -9.04
C GLY A 276 18.13 12.85 -7.82
N ASP A 277 16.84 12.55 -8.05
CA ASP A 277 15.94 12.09 -6.98
C ASP A 277 16.06 10.56 -6.78
N VAL A 278 16.39 10.15 -5.54
CA VAL A 278 16.57 8.73 -5.17
C VAL A 278 15.32 7.90 -5.41
N ARG A 279 14.15 8.44 -5.08
CA ARG A 279 12.89 7.72 -5.24
C ARG A 279 12.59 7.51 -6.72
N GLN A 280 12.94 8.47 -7.58
CA GLN A 280 12.83 8.31 -9.02
C GLN A 280 13.85 7.31 -9.56
N LEU A 281 15.09 7.32 -9.06
CA LEU A 281 16.10 6.32 -9.42
C LEU A 281 15.65 4.90 -9.06
N VAL A 282 15.18 4.68 -7.83
CA VAL A 282 14.65 3.38 -7.38
C VAL A 282 13.47 2.94 -8.25
N ARG A 283 12.54 3.84 -8.57
CA ARG A 283 11.41 3.54 -9.46
C ARG A 283 11.87 3.19 -10.88
N GLY A 284 12.85 3.91 -11.40
CA GLY A 284 13.47 3.63 -12.70
C GLY A 284 14.12 2.25 -12.71
N LEU A 285 14.94 1.94 -11.69
CA LEU A 285 15.57 0.64 -11.50
C LEU A 285 14.56 -0.49 -11.42
N LEU A 286 13.52 -0.37 -10.58
CA LEU A 286 12.45 -1.37 -10.46
C LEU A 286 11.79 -1.66 -11.82
N GLY A 287 11.64 -0.63 -12.65
CA GLY A 287 11.10 -0.74 -13.98
C GLY A 287 12.02 -1.48 -14.96
N VAL A 288 13.30 -1.11 -15.01
CA VAL A 288 14.31 -1.76 -15.86
C VAL A 288 14.56 -3.21 -15.41
N ILE A 289 14.52 -3.49 -14.11
CA ILE A 289 14.59 -4.84 -13.55
C ILE A 289 13.38 -5.69 -13.98
N ARG A 290 12.17 -5.13 -13.91
CA ARG A 290 10.96 -5.82 -14.40
C ARG A 290 11.11 -6.19 -15.88
N GLU A 291 11.57 -5.25 -16.69
CA GLU A 291 11.76 -5.46 -18.13
C GLU A 291 12.81 -6.53 -18.42
N ALA A 292 13.98 -6.45 -17.78
CA ALA A 292 15.02 -7.48 -17.86
C ALA A 292 14.50 -8.86 -17.43
N ALA A 293 13.69 -8.92 -16.36
CA ALA A 293 13.10 -10.16 -15.88
C ALA A 293 12.07 -10.75 -16.86
N LEU A 294 11.25 -9.91 -17.52
CA LEU A 294 10.31 -10.36 -18.57
C LEU A 294 11.05 -10.87 -19.82
N LEU A 295 12.11 -10.17 -20.24
CA LEU A 295 12.96 -10.60 -21.34
C LEU A 295 13.67 -11.91 -21.03
N SER A 296 14.09 -12.13 -19.77
CA SER A 296 14.73 -13.38 -19.33
C SER A 296 13.83 -14.62 -19.52
N VAL A 297 12.50 -14.44 -19.56
CA VAL A 297 11.52 -15.52 -19.80
C VAL A 297 10.96 -15.50 -21.23
N GLY A 298 11.48 -14.63 -22.11
CA GLY A 298 11.06 -14.51 -23.51
C GLY A 298 9.78 -13.71 -23.73
N TYR A 299 9.27 -12.98 -22.72
CA TYR A 299 8.10 -12.12 -22.87
C TYR A 299 8.53 -10.70 -23.23
N ARG A 300 7.90 -10.13 -24.27
CA ARG A 300 8.12 -8.74 -24.71
C ARG A 300 6.87 -7.92 -24.43
N ASP A 301 7.01 -6.91 -23.57
CA ASP A 301 5.96 -5.96 -23.23
C ASP A 301 6.10 -4.74 -24.16
N GLU A 302 5.18 -4.58 -25.12
CA GLU A 302 5.20 -3.46 -26.07
C GLU A 302 4.97 -2.10 -25.39
N GLN A 303 4.49 -2.08 -24.13
CA GLN A 303 4.29 -0.87 -23.32
C GLN A 303 5.38 -0.65 -22.24
N GLY A 304 6.50 -1.37 -22.33
CA GLY A 304 7.66 -1.26 -21.43
C GLY A 304 8.35 0.12 -21.39
N LEU A 305 9.38 0.25 -20.57
CA LEU A 305 10.11 1.50 -20.35
C LEU A 305 10.90 1.89 -21.62
N GLY A 306 10.25 2.68 -22.49
CA GLY A 306 10.98 3.47 -23.49
C GLY A 306 11.12 2.85 -24.88
N GLY A 307 10.16 2.07 -25.36
CA GLY A 307 10.24 1.53 -26.72
C GLY A 307 11.16 0.30 -26.78
N ALA A 308 11.70 0.01 -27.97
CA ALA A 308 12.33 -1.28 -28.27
C ALA A 308 13.34 -1.70 -27.19
N PRO A 309 13.19 -2.91 -26.60
CA PRO A 309 14.07 -3.37 -25.53
C PRO A 309 15.52 -3.33 -26.02
N SER A 310 16.38 -2.64 -25.28
CA SER A 310 17.78 -2.49 -25.68
C SER A 310 18.43 -3.89 -25.69
N ALA A 311 19.26 -4.15 -26.71
CA ALA A 311 19.99 -5.42 -26.77
C ALA A 311 20.84 -5.67 -25.50
N ALA A 312 21.24 -4.58 -24.83
CA ALA A 312 21.92 -4.63 -23.53
C ALA A 312 21.02 -5.16 -22.40
N LEU A 313 19.75 -4.73 -22.35
CA LEU A 313 18.76 -5.22 -21.39
C LEU A 313 18.45 -6.71 -21.55
N ASP A 314 18.31 -7.19 -22.78
CA ASP A 314 18.12 -8.63 -23.05
C ASP A 314 19.35 -9.45 -22.60
N LYS A 315 20.56 -8.93 -22.88
CA LYS A 315 21.80 -9.57 -22.41
C LYS A 315 21.88 -9.65 -20.88
N ILE A 316 21.56 -8.54 -20.18
CA ILE A 316 21.53 -8.49 -18.72
C ILE A 316 20.47 -9.46 -18.18
N GLY A 317 19.26 -9.44 -18.75
CA GLY A 317 18.15 -10.31 -18.35
C GLY A 317 18.52 -11.80 -18.41
N ARG A 318 19.16 -12.23 -19.51
CA ARG A 318 19.60 -13.61 -19.70
C ARG A 318 20.85 -13.97 -18.87
N GLY A 319 21.76 -13.02 -18.66
CA GLY A 319 23.02 -13.25 -17.93
C GLY A 319 22.85 -13.32 -16.41
N ALA A 320 22.07 -12.41 -15.83
CA ALA A 320 21.84 -12.34 -14.37
C ALA A 320 20.95 -13.49 -13.86
N GLY A 321 20.04 -13.97 -14.72
CA GLY A 321 19.05 -14.98 -14.38
C GLY A 321 17.86 -14.42 -13.59
N ARG A 322 16.70 -15.06 -13.76
CA ARG A 322 15.41 -14.60 -13.21
C ARG A 322 15.43 -14.40 -11.69
N ASN A 323 16.04 -15.32 -10.93
CA ASN A 323 16.00 -15.28 -9.47
C ASN A 323 16.80 -14.11 -8.89
N ALA A 324 17.95 -13.77 -9.48
CA ALA A 324 18.74 -12.63 -9.05
C ALA A 324 17.98 -11.31 -9.26
N LEU A 325 17.35 -11.15 -10.43
CA LEU A 325 16.54 -9.97 -10.75
C LEU A 325 15.32 -9.83 -9.81
N LEU A 326 14.63 -10.94 -9.50
CA LEU A 326 13.51 -10.93 -8.57
C LEU A 326 13.92 -10.62 -7.13
N ASN A 327 15.08 -11.10 -6.68
CA ASN A 327 15.62 -10.77 -5.36
C ASN A 327 15.98 -9.28 -5.26
N LEU A 328 16.67 -8.75 -6.26
CA LEU A 328 16.98 -7.32 -6.34
C LEU A 328 15.71 -6.46 -6.36
N TRP A 329 14.70 -6.87 -7.13
CA TRP A 329 13.40 -6.19 -7.18
C TRP A 329 12.72 -6.18 -5.80
N LYS A 330 12.74 -7.30 -5.09
CA LYS A 330 12.18 -7.42 -3.74
C LYS A 330 12.92 -6.52 -2.74
N GLY A 331 14.25 -6.53 -2.75
CA GLY A 331 15.06 -5.68 -1.87
C GLY A 331 14.76 -4.19 -2.07
N LEU A 332 14.67 -3.74 -3.33
CA LEU A 332 14.32 -2.35 -3.64
C LEU A 332 12.88 -1.98 -3.24
N MET A 333 11.93 -2.92 -3.31
CA MET A 333 10.57 -2.69 -2.84
C MET A 333 10.47 -2.56 -1.32
N GLU A 334 11.27 -3.31 -0.58
CA GLU A 334 11.31 -3.25 0.89
C GLU A 334 11.86 -1.91 1.40
N MET A 335 12.60 -1.16 0.57
CA MET A 335 13.04 0.19 0.91
C MET A 335 11.91 1.22 0.95
N GLU A 336 10.88 1.09 0.08
CA GLU A 336 9.83 2.10 -0.07
C GLU A 336 9.09 2.47 1.25
N PRO A 337 8.73 1.52 2.13
CA PRO A 337 8.18 1.85 3.44
C PRO A 337 9.20 2.51 4.40
N GLU A 338 10.47 2.12 4.36
CA GLU A 338 11.52 2.72 5.23
C GLU A 338 11.83 4.17 4.84
N LEU A 339 11.80 4.48 3.54
CA LEU A 339 11.90 5.86 3.04
C LEU A 339 10.77 6.76 3.57
N ARG A 340 9.56 6.20 3.79
CA ARG A 340 8.44 6.97 4.38
C ARG A 340 8.64 7.23 5.87
N LYS A 341 9.45 6.42 6.56
CA LYS A 341 9.77 6.57 7.98
C LYS A 341 10.92 7.56 8.23
N GLY A 342 11.47 8.18 7.19
CA GLY A 342 12.52 9.19 7.31
C GLY A 342 13.94 8.62 7.39
N ALA A 343 14.15 7.37 6.96
CA ALA A 343 15.50 6.83 6.78
C ALA A 343 16.29 7.64 5.73
N ASP A 344 17.62 7.68 5.88
CA ASP A 344 18.49 8.25 4.85
C ASP A 344 18.36 7.43 3.56
N ALA A 345 17.74 8.05 2.56
CA ALA A 345 17.40 7.40 1.31
C ALA A 345 18.63 6.91 0.55
N ARG A 346 19.73 7.64 0.68
CA ARG A 346 20.96 7.35 -0.03
C ARG A 346 21.67 6.16 0.59
N LEU A 347 21.89 6.19 1.91
CA LEU A 347 22.51 5.08 2.62
C LEU A 347 21.70 3.79 2.44
N LEU A 348 20.37 3.88 2.53
CA LEU A 348 19.50 2.72 2.36
C LEU A 348 19.66 2.11 0.96
N LEU A 349 19.72 2.95 -0.09
CA LEU A 349 19.92 2.46 -1.46
C LEU A 349 21.28 1.78 -1.62
N GLU A 350 22.35 2.41 -1.13
CA GLU A 350 23.70 1.87 -1.21
C GLU A 350 23.77 0.49 -0.53
N VAL A 351 23.24 0.37 0.69
CA VAL A 351 23.22 -0.90 1.45
C VAL A 351 22.38 -1.96 0.73
N THR A 352 21.18 -1.63 0.27
CA THR A 352 20.29 -2.60 -0.41
C THR A 352 20.93 -3.10 -1.70
N LEU A 353 21.56 -2.23 -2.49
CA LEU A 353 22.25 -2.65 -3.70
C LEU A 353 23.41 -3.59 -3.37
N LEU A 354 24.28 -3.21 -2.43
CA LEU A 354 25.41 -4.04 -2.02
C LEU A 354 24.99 -5.43 -1.49
N GLN A 355 23.89 -5.52 -0.74
CA GLN A 355 23.35 -6.78 -0.23
C GLN A 355 22.83 -7.71 -1.34
N ASN A 356 22.37 -7.16 -2.45
CA ASN A 356 21.80 -7.91 -3.57
C ASN A 356 22.84 -8.16 -4.69
N MET A 357 24.07 -7.66 -4.54
CA MET A 357 25.17 -7.96 -5.45
C MET A 357 25.74 -9.33 -5.10
N SER A 358 25.49 -10.30 -5.98
CA SER A 358 26.08 -11.63 -5.84
C SER A 358 27.55 -11.56 -6.23
N GLN A 359 28.47 -11.68 -5.27
CA GLN A 359 29.85 -12.01 -5.63
C GLN A 359 29.88 -13.47 -6.13
N PRO A 360 30.51 -13.77 -7.28
CA PRO A 360 31.04 -15.11 -7.46
C PRO A 360 32.16 -15.27 -6.43
N VAL A 361 31.86 -15.85 -5.26
CA VAL A 361 32.90 -16.27 -4.32
C VAL A 361 33.70 -17.36 -5.02
N PRO A 362 34.97 -17.15 -5.39
CA PRO A 362 35.79 -18.24 -5.88
C PRO A 362 36.04 -19.14 -4.67
N LEU A 363 35.39 -20.29 -4.62
CA LEU A 363 35.78 -21.37 -3.73
C LEU A 363 37.14 -21.87 -4.19
N VAL A 364 38.21 -21.21 -3.75
CA VAL A 364 39.55 -21.79 -3.77
C VAL A 364 39.58 -22.84 -2.67
N VAL A 365 39.13 -24.05 -3.00
CA VAL A 365 39.41 -25.24 -2.20
C VAL A 365 40.85 -25.62 -2.49
N THR A 366 41.79 -25.16 -1.67
CA THR A 366 43.13 -25.78 -1.63
C THR A 366 43.01 -27.16 -0.96
N PRO A 367 43.34 -28.27 -1.63
CA PRO A 367 43.38 -29.57 -0.99
C PRO A 367 44.76 -29.74 -0.33
N ALA A 368 44.81 -29.69 0.99
CA ALA A 368 45.97 -30.18 1.73
C ALA A 368 45.50 -30.75 3.07
N ALA A 369 45.29 -32.07 3.10
CA ALA A 369 45.33 -32.84 4.34
C ALA A 369 46.54 -33.80 4.22
N PRO A 370 47.47 -33.83 5.20
CA PRO A 370 48.48 -34.87 5.25
C PRO A 370 47.86 -36.15 5.78
N ALA A 371 48.25 -37.27 5.17
CA ALA A 371 47.88 -38.62 5.58
C ALA A 371 48.43 -38.95 6.97
N ILE A 372 47.61 -39.58 7.82
CA ILE A 372 48.06 -40.28 9.02
C ILE A 372 47.73 -41.76 8.82
N GLU A 373 48.76 -42.58 8.96
CA GLU A 373 48.81 -44.02 8.74
C GLU A 373 47.93 -44.81 9.72
N ALA A 374 47.33 -45.89 9.20
CA ALA A 374 46.55 -46.85 9.94
C ALA A 374 47.45 -47.91 10.59
N ALA A 375 47.30 -48.11 11.91
CA ALA A 375 47.73 -49.32 12.59
C ALA A 375 46.48 -50.10 13.05
N GLY A 376 46.34 -51.30 12.51
CA GLY A 376 45.22 -52.21 12.74
C GLY A 376 45.21 -52.85 14.13
N GLY A 377 44.01 -53.22 14.56
CA GLY A 377 43.73 -53.98 15.79
C GLY A 377 42.28 -54.44 15.77
N GLU A 378 42.12 -55.75 15.56
CA GLU A 378 40.96 -56.47 15.03
C GLU A 378 39.89 -56.80 16.09
N ARG A 379 38.60 -56.69 15.71
CA ARG A 379 37.57 -57.69 16.09
C ARG A 379 36.39 -57.68 15.11
N VAL A 380 36.10 -58.89 14.64
CA VAL A 380 35.20 -59.28 13.55
C VAL A 380 33.86 -59.82 14.09
N ILE A 381 32.76 -59.12 13.74
CA ILE A 381 31.47 -59.52 13.09
C ILE A 381 30.66 -60.73 13.67
N GLU A 382 29.31 -60.83 13.73
CA GLU A 382 28.21 -60.51 12.76
C GLU A 382 26.80 -60.76 13.42
N PRO A 383 25.63 -60.72 12.73
CA PRO A 383 24.64 -59.64 12.83
C PRO A 383 23.19 -60.13 13.14
N ALA A 384 22.21 -59.23 12.91
CA ALA A 384 20.78 -59.47 12.64
C ALA A 384 19.78 -59.10 13.75
N MET A 385 19.19 -57.90 13.63
CA MET A 385 17.78 -57.69 13.31
C MET A 385 17.53 -56.20 13.00
N ALA A 386 16.54 -55.95 12.15
CA ALA A 386 16.31 -54.70 11.41
C ALA A 386 15.50 -53.62 12.21
N PRO A 387 14.90 -52.59 11.57
CA PRO A 387 15.26 -51.17 11.70
C PRO A 387 14.26 -50.31 12.50
N ALA A 388 14.74 -49.33 13.27
CA ALA A 388 14.05 -48.16 13.88
C ALA A 388 15.00 -47.59 14.96
N GLU A 389 15.15 -46.32 15.32
CA GLU A 389 14.29 -45.13 15.29
C GLU A 389 15.18 -43.91 15.66
N ALA A 390 14.74 -42.71 15.30
CA ALA A 390 15.35 -41.45 15.74
C ALA A 390 15.28 -41.32 17.28
N THR A 391 16.39 -41.02 17.96
CA THR A 391 16.39 -40.75 19.40
C THR A 391 15.96 -39.30 19.67
N GLY A 392 14.66 -39.08 19.67
CA GLY A 392 14.03 -38.14 20.60
C GLY A 392 13.81 -38.85 21.95
N GLY A 393 14.32 -38.29 23.04
CA GLY A 393 14.20 -38.87 24.37
C GLY A 393 14.26 -37.80 25.46
N THR A 394 13.14 -37.66 26.16
CA THR A 394 12.82 -36.74 27.26
C THR A 394 13.74 -36.89 28.48
N ASP A 395 14.48 -35.84 28.81
CA ASP A 395 15.21 -35.69 30.08
C ASP A 395 14.23 -35.54 31.26
N GLY A 396 14.24 -36.46 32.24
CA GLY A 396 13.47 -36.33 33.48
C GLY A 396 13.81 -35.09 34.33
N ARG A 397 14.87 -34.36 33.97
CA ARG A 397 15.25 -33.07 34.53
C ARG A 397 14.34 -31.91 34.05
N TRP A 398 13.69 -32.06 32.90
CA TRP A 398 12.79 -31.04 32.32
C TRP A 398 11.46 -30.96 33.08
N ASP A 399 10.89 -32.11 33.45
CA ASP A 399 9.65 -32.16 34.23
C ASP A 399 9.86 -31.69 35.67
N ALA A 400 11.02 -31.99 36.26
CA ALA A 400 11.41 -31.45 37.57
C ALA A 400 11.52 -29.91 37.55
N LEU A 401 12.02 -29.34 36.45
CA LEU A 401 12.13 -27.89 36.26
C LEU A 401 10.75 -27.22 36.13
N LYS A 402 9.81 -27.82 35.38
CA LYS A 402 8.44 -27.29 35.24
C LYS A 402 7.67 -27.27 36.57
N ASN A 403 7.86 -28.28 37.42
CA ASN A 403 7.17 -28.40 38.71
C ASN A 403 7.72 -27.46 39.80
N ARG A 404 8.96 -26.99 39.67
CA ARG A 404 9.62 -26.10 40.64
C ARG A 404 9.29 -24.62 40.44
N LEU A 405 8.75 -24.26 39.27
CA LEU A 405 8.53 -22.87 38.87
C LEU A 405 7.15 -22.34 39.32
N PRO A 406 7.04 -21.04 39.67
CA PRO A 406 5.76 -20.44 39.98
C PRO A 406 4.83 -20.42 38.76
N LYS A 407 3.51 -20.60 38.99
CA LYS A 407 2.48 -20.79 37.95
C LYS A 407 2.58 -19.83 36.74
N PRO A 408 2.82 -18.52 36.88
CA PRO A 408 2.91 -17.60 35.73
C PRO A 408 4.06 -17.94 34.77
N VAL A 409 5.18 -18.44 35.30
CA VAL A 409 6.38 -18.78 34.53
C VAL A 409 6.29 -20.21 33.99
N ALA A 410 5.74 -21.14 34.78
CA ALA A 410 5.50 -22.51 34.35
C ALA A 410 4.53 -22.59 33.16
N SER A 411 3.52 -21.71 33.11
CA SER A 411 2.60 -21.61 31.96
C SER A 411 3.29 -21.20 30.66
N LEU A 412 4.29 -20.32 30.71
CA LEU A 412 5.06 -19.91 29.52
C LEU A 412 5.97 -21.02 28.98
N LEU A 413 6.30 -22.02 29.81
CA LEU A 413 7.12 -23.18 29.45
C LEU A 413 6.30 -24.41 29.00
N MET A 414 4.96 -24.35 29.03
CA MET A 414 4.12 -25.46 28.58
C MET A 414 4.35 -25.77 27.10
N ASP A 415 4.51 -24.73 26.27
CA ASP A 415 4.77 -24.82 24.83
C ASP A 415 6.28 -24.76 24.49
N ALA A 416 7.14 -25.04 25.48
CA ALA A 416 8.59 -25.04 25.32
C ALA A 416 9.18 -26.44 25.54
N GLN A 417 10.27 -26.71 24.84
CA GLN A 417 11.03 -27.95 24.93
C GLN A 417 12.51 -27.69 25.22
N LEU A 418 13.14 -28.64 25.91
CA LEU A 418 14.58 -28.63 26.13
C LEU A 418 15.26 -29.10 24.84
N ALA A 419 15.96 -28.18 24.17
CA ALA A 419 16.55 -28.44 22.86
C ALA A 419 17.97 -29.04 22.96
N ALA A 420 18.77 -28.63 23.96
CA ALA A 420 20.08 -29.22 24.23
C ALA A 420 20.60 -28.84 25.62
N VAL A 421 21.39 -29.75 26.22
CA VAL A 421 22.21 -29.48 27.41
C VAL A 421 23.65 -29.91 27.11
N ARG A 422 24.57 -28.95 26.98
CA ARG A 422 26.00 -29.22 26.71
C ARG A 422 26.88 -28.25 27.50
N GLU A 423 27.89 -28.77 28.20
CA GLU A 423 28.93 -27.99 28.90
C GLU A 423 28.39 -26.81 29.74
N GLY A 424 27.33 -27.05 30.51
CA GLY A 424 26.71 -26.02 31.36
C GLY A 424 25.78 -25.05 30.63
N LEU A 425 25.60 -25.14 29.31
CA LEU A 425 24.60 -24.39 28.56
C LEU A 425 23.30 -25.19 28.43
N VAL A 426 22.19 -24.59 28.88
CA VAL A 426 20.83 -25.13 28.77
C VAL A 426 20.05 -24.31 27.75
N ARG A 427 19.68 -24.94 26.64
CA ARG A 427 18.94 -24.31 25.55
C ARG A 427 17.47 -24.72 25.57
N VAL A 428 16.58 -23.75 25.69
CA VAL A 428 15.12 -23.93 25.69
C VAL A 428 14.54 -23.32 24.42
N GLU A 429 13.75 -24.10 23.69
CA GLU A 429 13.08 -23.69 22.47
C GLU A 429 11.58 -23.52 22.71
N PHE A 430 11.01 -22.39 22.27
CA PHE A 430 9.61 -22.03 22.38
C PHE A 430 8.90 -22.15 21.04
N ARG A 431 7.72 -22.77 21.03
CA ARG A 431 6.91 -22.91 19.82
C ARG A 431 6.41 -21.58 19.25
N TYR A 432 6.23 -20.55 20.09
CA TYR A 432 5.71 -19.24 19.70
C TYR A 432 6.69 -18.11 20.07
N PRO A 433 7.03 -17.20 19.12
CA PRO A 433 7.95 -16.09 19.38
C PRO A 433 7.50 -15.16 20.52
N ALA A 434 6.19 -14.94 20.66
CA ALA A 434 5.63 -14.10 21.72
C ALA A 434 5.90 -14.65 23.14
N HIS A 435 5.96 -15.99 23.31
CA HIS A 435 6.30 -16.60 24.59
C HIS A 435 7.80 -16.46 24.89
N ALA A 436 8.65 -16.58 23.88
CA ALA A 436 10.10 -16.32 24.03
C ALA A 436 10.37 -14.86 24.43
N GLU A 437 9.69 -13.88 23.83
CA GLU A 437 9.81 -12.46 24.18
C GLU A 437 9.35 -12.17 25.62
N LEU A 438 8.23 -12.75 26.07
CA LEU A 438 7.76 -12.62 27.45
C LEU A 438 8.70 -13.29 28.47
N MET A 439 9.38 -14.36 28.06
CA MET A 439 10.35 -15.08 28.88
C MET A 439 11.71 -14.38 28.96
N GLN A 440 12.04 -13.53 27.98
CA GLN A 440 13.23 -12.69 28.00
C GLN A 440 13.12 -11.47 28.95
N LYS A 441 11.93 -11.15 29.47
CA LYS A 441 11.75 -10.08 30.47
C LYS A 441 12.57 -10.39 31.74
N PRO A 442 13.21 -9.38 32.38
CA PRO A 442 14.20 -9.59 33.44
C PRO A 442 13.71 -10.48 34.59
N SER A 443 12.51 -10.21 35.10
CA SER A 443 11.90 -10.96 36.22
C SER A 443 11.66 -12.44 35.92
N ASN A 444 11.25 -12.77 34.69
CA ASN A 444 10.96 -14.15 34.28
C ASN A 444 12.25 -14.91 33.95
N ARG A 445 13.20 -14.25 33.30
CA ARG A 445 14.52 -14.82 32.96
C ARG A 445 15.34 -15.15 34.20
N GLU A 446 15.33 -14.28 35.21
CA GLU A 446 16.01 -14.54 36.50
C GLU A 446 15.40 -15.72 37.25
N THR A 447 14.07 -15.81 37.29
CA THR A 447 13.35 -16.92 37.93
C THR A 447 13.67 -18.26 37.26
N LEU A 448 13.72 -18.29 35.92
CA LEU A 448 14.10 -19.49 35.18
C LEU A 448 15.58 -19.84 35.36
N LEU A 449 16.48 -18.86 35.32
CA LEU A 449 17.92 -19.08 35.51
C LEU A 449 18.22 -19.63 36.91
N ALA A 450 17.52 -19.16 37.95
CA ALA A 450 17.64 -19.69 39.31
C ALA A 450 17.24 -21.17 39.39
N ALA A 451 16.11 -21.56 38.77
CA ALA A 451 15.66 -22.95 38.72
C ALA A 451 16.60 -23.84 37.88
N VAL A 452 17.17 -23.29 36.80
CA VAL A 452 18.15 -24.00 35.95
C VAL A 452 19.45 -24.26 36.71
N ARG A 453 19.94 -23.29 37.49
CA ARG A 453 21.16 -23.47 38.30
C ARG A 453 20.99 -24.47 39.46
N ASP A 454 19.79 -24.56 40.03
CA ASP A 454 19.45 -25.52 41.09
C ASP A 454 19.47 -26.98 40.56
N ILE A 455 19.05 -27.19 39.30
CA ILE A 455 18.89 -28.54 38.72
C ILE A 455 20.10 -28.98 37.87
N PHE A 456 20.73 -28.04 37.15
CA PHE A 456 21.80 -28.33 36.18
C PHE A 456 23.20 -27.88 36.66
N GLY A 457 23.31 -27.25 37.83
CA GLY A 457 24.58 -26.85 38.47
C GLY A 457 24.81 -25.33 38.52
N PRO A 458 25.65 -24.83 39.44
CA PRO A 458 25.79 -23.40 39.75
C PRO A 458 26.35 -22.57 38.57
N ASP A 459 27.14 -23.19 37.69
CA ASP A 459 27.76 -22.54 36.53
C ASP A 459 26.89 -22.58 35.26
N ALA A 460 25.62 -23.01 35.39
CA ALA A 460 24.73 -23.14 34.24
C ALA A 460 24.34 -21.78 33.61
N ARG A 461 24.34 -21.75 32.27
CA ARG A 461 23.95 -20.62 31.41
C ARG A 461 22.68 -20.98 30.62
N LEU A 462 21.84 -19.97 30.36
CA LEU A 462 20.51 -20.15 29.76
C LEU A 462 20.40 -19.45 28.40
N GLU A 463 19.98 -20.20 27.38
CA GLU A 463 19.66 -19.71 26.04
C GLU A 463 18.19 -19.99 25.70
N LEU A 464 17.44 -18.97 25.29
CA LEU A 464 16.01 -19.05 24.94
C LEU A 464 15.85 -18.76 23.44
N VAL A 465 15.27 -19.70 22.68
CA VAL A 465 15.12 -19.60 21.22
C VAL A 465 13.65 -19.82 20.84
N ALA A 466 13.14 -19.14 19.81
CA ALA A 466 11.80 -19.40 19.26
C ALA A 466 11.90 -20.26 18.00
N ALA A 467 10.93 -21.16 17.78
CA ALA A 467 10.85 -21.99 16.58
C ALA A 467 10.40 -21.17 15.36
N ASP A 468 11.08 -21.35 14.22
CA ASP A 468 10.69 -20.75 12.93
C ASP A 468 9.56 -21.56 12.26
N LYS A 469 8.52 -20.85 11.77
CA LYS A 469 7.27 -21.39 11.20
C LYS A 469 7.45 -22.42 10.07
N PRO A 470 6.55 -23.43 9.99
CA PRO A 470 6.01 -23.89 8.71
C PRO A 470 4.48 -23.64 8.56
N ALA A 471 3.98 -23.85 7.33
CA ALA A 471 2.86 -23.17 6.68
C ALA A 471 1.41 -23.53 7.09
N THR A 472 0.53 -22.61 6.69
CA THR A 472 -0.95 -22.52 6.65
C THR A 472 -1.80 -23.79 6.45
N ALA A 473 -2.93 -23.88 7.16
CA ALA A 473 -4.18 -24.49 6.68
C ALA A 473 -5.41 -23.88 7.41
N ALA A 474 -6.51 -23.68 6.66
CA ALA A 474 -7.71 -22.90 7.00
C ALA A 474 -8.74 -23.63 7.89
N ALA A 475 -9.56 -22.90 8.65
CA ALA A 475 -10.83 -23.37 9.22
C ALA A 475 -11.81 -22.22 9.55
N GLY A 476 -13.10 -22.45 9.30
CA GLY A 476 -14.21 -21.48 9.27
C GLY A 476 -14.79 -21.01 10.63
N PRO A 477 -15.96 -20.32 10.63
CA PRO A 477 -16.38 -19.48 11.75
C PRO A 477 -17.19 -20.25 12.81
N PRO A 478 -17.07 -19.93 14.12
CA PRO A 478 -17.92 -20.54 15.14
C PRO A 478 -19.16 -19.69 15.47
N ALA A 479 -20.25 -20.41 15.78
CA ALA A 479 -21.55 -19.90 16.17
C ALA A 479 -21.69 -19.75 17.71
N GLY A 480 -22.50 -18.76 18.13
CA GLY A 480 -23.44 -18.79 19.27
C GLY A 480 -22.93 -18.94 20.71
N ARG A 481 -23.08 -17.88 21.53
CA ARG A 481 -23.03 -17.90 23.01
C ARG A 481 -24.45 -18.01 23.61
N PRO A 482 -24.61 -18.64 24.80
CA PRO A 482 -25.67 -18.28 25.75
C PRO A 482 -25.16 -17.49 26.96
N SER A 483 -26.04 -16.66 27.51
CA SER A 483 -25.86 -15.60 28.51
C SER A 483 -25.67 -16.07 29.97
N ALA A 484 -24.73 -15.45 30.69
CA ALA A 484 -24.66 -15.44 32.15
C ALA A 484 -24.74 -13.99 32.67
N SER A 485 -25.38 -13.78 33.82
CA SER A 485 -25.58 -12.48 34.47
C SER A 485 -24.26 -11.73 34.72
N ILE A 486 -24.19 -10.44 34.34
CA ILE A 486 -22.99 -9.58 34.46
C ILE A 486 -22.44 -9.49 35.90
N ALA A 487 -23.28 -9.75 36.90
CA ALA A 487 -22.85 -9.76 38.31
C ALA A 487 -21.90 -10.92 38.67
N ASP A 488 -21.85 -11.97 37.85
CA ASP A 488 -20.94 -13.11 38.05
C ASP A 488 -19.65 -13.02 37.25
N ASP A 489 -19.47 -11.95 36.45
CA ASP A 489 -18.21 -11.69 35.77
C ASP A 489 -17.09 -11.42 36.80
N PRO A 490 -15.97 -12.16 36.74
CA PRO A 490 -14.88 -12.02 37.70
C PRO A 490 -14.30 -10.60 37.75
N LEU A 491 -14.37 -9.86 36.64
CA LEU A 491 -13.89 -8.48 36.54
C LEU A 491 -14.80 -7.49 37.29
N VAL A 492 -16.11 -7.75 37.30
CA VAL A 492 -17.09 -6.97 38.07
C VAL A 492 -16.95 -7.26 39.56
N LYS A 493 -16.72 -8.52 39.95
CA LYS A 493 -16.43 -8.90 41.35
C LYS A 493 -15.14 -8.28 41.88
N GLU A 494 -14.10 -8.23 41.06
CA GLU A 494 -12.84 -7.60 41.46
C GLU A 494 -12.95 -6.08 41.56
N ALA A 495 -13.71 -5.44 40.67
CA ALA A 495 -14.02 -4.02 40.79
C ALA A 495 -14.84 -3.70 42.05
N MET A 496 -15.85 -4.51 42.39
CA MET A 496 -16.65 -4.33 43.60
C MET A 496 -15.81 -4.43 44.87
N ASN A 497 -14.91 -5.42 44.95
CA ASN A 497 -14.03 -5.62 46.11
C ASN A 497 -12.95 -4.55 46.24
N ARG A 498 -12.46 -4.00 45.12
CA ARG A 498 -11.35 -3.05 45.13
C ARG A 498 -11.79 -1.61 45.44
N PHE A 499 -13.06 -1.29 45.20
CA PHE A 499 -13.64 0.04 45.39
C PHE A 499 -14.75 0.08 46.47
N ASP A 500 -14.96 -1.01 47.21
CA ASP A 500 -16.00 -1.17 48.24
C ASP A 500 -17.42 -0.86 47.73
N ALA A 501 -17.67 -1.21 46.47
CA ALA A 501 -18.86 -0.80 45.73
C ALA A 501 -20.00 -1.84 45.83
N THR A 502 -21.23 -1.38 46.08
CA THR A 502 -22.43 -2.24 46.12
C THR A 502 -23.15 -2.23 44.78
N ASN A 503 -23.63 -3.39 44.34
CA ASN A 503 -24.34 -3.52 43.07
C ASN A 503 -25.80 -3.05 43.26
N VAL A 504 -26.13 -1.84 42.79
CA VAL A 504 -27.48 -1.28 42.89
C VAL A 504 -28.19 -1.39 41.55
N ARG A 505 -29.26 -2.18 41.51
CA ARG A 505 -30.10 -2.29 40.32
C ARG A 505 -30.99 -1.04 40.22
N VAL A 506 -30.57 -0.07 39.42
CA VAL A 506 -31.39 1.12 39.14
C VAL A 506 -32.45 0.74 38.11
N THR A 507 -33.67 0.50 38.57
CA THR A 507 -34.84 0.45 37.68
C THR A 507 -35.22 1.88 37.32
N PRO A 508 -35.21 2.25 36.03
CA PRO A 508 -35.73 3.55 35.61
C PRO A 508 -37.20 3.65 36.01
N ARG A 509 -37.60 4.72 36.69
CA ARG A 509 -39.03 5.02 36.88
C ARG A 509 -39.63 5.21 35.49
N GLY A 510 -40.57 4.33 35.15
CA GLY A 510 -41.03 4.12 33.79
C GLY A 510 -41.61 5.35 33.10
N ARG A 511 -41.64 5.26 31.77
CA ARG A 511 -42.91 5.39 31.07
C ARG A 511 -43.37 3.98 30.72
N GLY A 512 -44.36 3.51 31.46
CA GLY A 512 -45.15 2.30 31.21
C GLY A 512 -44.39 1.00 31.35
#